data_AF-A0A7S1I2B0-F1
#
_entry.id   AF-A0A7S1I2B0-F1
#
_cell.length_a   1.000
_cell.length_b   1.000
_cell.length_c   1.000
_cell.angle_alpha   90.00
_cell.angle_beta   90.00
_cell.angle_gamma   90.00
#
_symmetry.space_group_name_H-M   'P 1'
#
loop_
_entity.id
_entity.type
_entity.pdbx_description
1 polymer ?
#
loop_
_entity_poly.entity_id
_entity_poly.type
_entity_poly.pdbx_seq_one_letter_code
_entity_poly.pdbx_strand_id
1 'polypeptide(L)'
;CVAGAMCYKSAQLVTLPDYWRLDSTTTVFFECSVLGACLGGYETGTCAPGHTGPLCASCASGHYPTECKLCGNKIVAALWQIIILGTYFMLILGTTQGALLQNADTQKNPLSLSVKMVLTYLQ
;
A
#
# COMPACT_ATOMS: atom_id res chain seq x y z
N CYS A 1 5.20 42.54 -12.37
CA CYS A 1 5.58 41.22 -11.84
C CYS A 1 5.87 40.27 -12.98
N VAL A 2 6.77 39.31 -12.77
CA VAL A 2 7.03 38.23 -13.73
C VAL A 2 5.99 37.12 -13.56
N ALA A 3 5.71 36.36 -14.61
CA ALA A 3 4.82 35.20 -14.54
C ALA A 3 5.37 34.14 -13.59
N GLY A 4 4.50 33.44 -12.84
CA GLY A 4 4.89 32.43 -11.85
C GLY A 4 5.38 32.99 -10.51
N ALA A 5 5.34 34.31 -10.32
CA ALA A 5 5.74 34.97 -9.07
C ALA A 5 4.74 36.02 -8.60
N MET A 6 4.58 36.10 -7.28
CA MET A 6 3.94 37.21 -6.60
C MET A 6 5.00 38.20 -6.16
N CYS A 7 4.84 39.48 -6.50
CA CYS A 7 5.72 40.54 -5.98
C CYS A 7 5.00 41.34 -4.91
N TYR A 8 5.70 41.54 -3.81
CA TYR A 8 5.31 42.51 -2.80
C TYR A 8 5.91 43.88 -3.15
N LYS A 9 5.59 44.90 -2.37
CA LYS A 9 6.20 46.23 -2.50
C LYS A 9 7.70 46.22 -2.11
N SER A 10 8.14 45.21 -1.36
CA SER A 10 9.56 44.85 -1.25
C SER A 10 9.97 44.18 -2.55
N ALA A 11 11.16 44.46 -3.08
CA ALA A 11 11.69 43.87 -4.31
C ALA A 11 11.91 42.33 -4.25
N GLN A 12 11.29 41.64 -3.30
CA GLN A 12 11.30 40.20 -3.13
C GLN A 12 10.24 39.55 -4.02
N LEU A 13 10.69 38.58 -4.80
CA LEU A 13 9.84 37.70 -5.58
C LEU A 13 9.50 36.46 -4.75
N VAL A 14 8.21 36.16 -4.66
CA VAL A 14 7.70 34.95 -4.00
C VAL A 14 7.16 34.02 -5.06
N THR A 15 7.63 32.78 -5.06
CA THR A 15 7.19 31.76 -6.02
C THR A 15 5.72 31.44 -5.78
N LEU A 16 4.91 31.41 -6.83
CA LEU A 16 3.53 30.97 -6.71
C LEU A 16 3.47 29.44 -6.50
N PRO A 17 2.39 28.91 -5.90
CA PRO A 17 2.12 27.46 -5.93
C PRO A 17 2.11 26.95 -7.38
N ASP A 18 2.53 25.69 -7.57
CA ASP A 18 2.70 25.06 -8.90
C ASP A 18 3.80 25.69 -9.78
N TYR A 19 4.57 26.63 -9.25
CA TYR A 19 5.78 27.15 -9.88
C TYR A 19 7.02 26.78 -9.07
N TRP A 20 8.14 26.65 -9.77
CA TRP A 20 9.44 26.33 -9.22
C TRP A 20 10.49 27.31 -9.73
N ARG A 21 11.49 27.57 -8.89
CA ARG A 21 12.66 28.38 -9.25
C ARG A 21 13.93 27.75 -8.72
N LEU A 22 15.03 27.98 -9.42
CA LEU A 22 16.33 27.41 -9.08
C LEU A 22 16.89 27.99 -7.79
N ASP A 23 16.83 29.31 -7.65
CA ASP A 23 17.33 30.04 -6.50
C ASP A 23 16.49 31.32 -6.25
N SER A 24 16.76 32.00 -5.13
CA SER A 24 15.97 33.13 -4.64
C SER A 24 16.24 34.43 -5.40
N THR A 25 17.27 34.44 -6.24
CA THR A 25 17.69 35.57 -7.08
C THR A 25 17.22 35.44 -8.52
N THR A 26 16.90 34.21 -8.97
CA THR A 26 16.36 33.98 -10.30
C THR A 26 15.01 34.68 -10.48
N THR A 27 14.87 35.34 -11.62
CA THR A 27 13.61 35.96 -12.07
C THR A 27 12.83 35.05 -13.02
N VAL A 28 13.34 33.84 -13.27
CA VAL A 28 12.76 32.83 -14.14
C VAL A 28 12.06 31.78 -13.28
N PHE A 29 10.79 31.58 -13.57
CA PHE A 29 9.93 30.63 -12.88
C PHE A 29 9.43 29.61 -13.90
N PHE A 30 9.46 28.34 -13.51
CA PHE A 30 9.03 27.23 -14.34
C PHE A 30 7.78 26.61 -13.75
N GLU A 31 6.86 26.17 -14.60
CA GLU A 31 5.71 25.38 -14.16
C GLU A 31 6.17 24.01 -13.68
N CYS A 32 5.57 23.57 -12.57
CA CYS A 32 5.84 22.26 -11.99
C CYS A 32 5.28 21.16 -12.90
N SER A 33 6.05 20.08 -13.11
CA SER A 33 5.58 18.94 -13.92
C SER A 33 4.43 18.17 -13.28
N VAL A 34 4.29 18.27 -11.96
CA VAL A 34 3.25 17.61 -11.17
C VAL A 34 2.47 18.68 -10.41
N LEU A 35 1.18 18.75 -10.66
CA LEU A 35 0.29 19.70 -9.97
C LEU A 35 0.26 19.39 -8.47
N GLY A 36 0.42 20.42 -7.65
CA GLY A 36 0.50 20.36 -6.19
C GLY A 36 1.87 19.95 -5.64
N ALA A 37 2.83 19.56 -6.49
CA ALA A 37 4.15 19.13 -6.01
C ALA A 37 5.05 20.32 -5.64
N CYS A 38 4.89 21.46 -6.31
CA CYS A 38 5.62 22.69 -5.99
C CYS A 38 4.77 23.55 -5.05
N LEU A 39 5.20 23.71 -3.80
CA LEU A 39 4.44 24.48 -2.82
C LEU A 39 4.59 26.00 -3.01
N GLY A 40 5.61 26.42 -3.75
CA GLY A 40 5.97 27.83 -3.90
C GLY A 40 6.53 28.42 -2.60
N GLY A 41 6.45 29.75 -2.48
CA GLY A 41 6.88 30.50 -1.30
C GLY A 41 8.18 31.29 -1.48
N TYR A 42 8.69 31.78 -0.35
CA TYR A 42 9.94 32.55 -0.27
C TYR A 42 11.16 31.66 -0.45
N GLU A 43 11.10 30.45 0.09
CA GLU A 43 12.16 29.46 -0.03
C GLU A 43 12.18 28.88 -1.45
N THR A 44 13.36 28.42 -1.86
CA THR A 44 13.60 27.86 -3.18
C THR A 44 13.45 26.35 -3.15
N GLY A 45 12.83 25.77 -4.17
CA GLY A 45 12.73 24.32 -4.30
C GLY A 45 11.91 23.64 -3.20
N THR A 46 10.93 24.33 -2.60
CA THR A 46 10.03 23.74 -1.62
C THR A 46 9.05 22.79 -2.31
N CYS A 47 9.24 21.49 -2.08
CA CYS A 47 8.41 20.43 -2.65
C CYS A 47 7.44 19.86 -1.62
N ALA A 48 6.31 19.34 -2.12
CA ALA A 48 5.36 18.56 -1.34
C ALA A 48 5.99 17.26 -0.80
N PRO A 49 5.42 16.66 0.27
CA PRO A 49 5.92 15.40 0.81
C PRO A 49 6.06 14.31 -0.26
N GLY A 50 7.21 13.63 -0.26
CA GLY A 50 7.51 12.57 -1.25
C GLY A 50 8.11 13.08 -2.56
N HIS A 51 8.08 14.39 -2.83
CA HIS A 51 8.67 15.00 -4.01
C HIS A 51 10.00 15.72 -3.70
N THR A 52 10.91 15.73 -4.66
CA THR A 52 12.25 16.34 -4.53
C THR A 52 12.84 16.69 -5.89
N GLY A 53 13.99 17.39 -5.87
CA GLY A 53 14.76 17.74 -7.05
C GLY A 53 14.18 18.90 -7.87
N PRO A 54 14.73 19.14 -9.08
CA PRO A 54 14.25 20.18 -9.97
C PRO A 54 12.78 19.97 -10.34
N LEU A 55 12.00 21.05 -10.29
CA LEU A 55 10.56 21.03 -10.56
C LEU A 55 9.77 20.05 -9.68
N CYS A 56 10.34 19.60 -8.55
CA CYS A 56 9.75 18.59 -7.68
C CYS A 56 9.33 17.30 -8.45
N ALA A 57 10.00 17.01 -9.57
CA ALA A 57 9.65 15.94 -10.49
C ALA A 57 10.22 14.57 -10.07
N SER A 58 11.15 14.54 -9.11
CA SER A 58 11.74 13.32 -8.60
C SER A 58 11.05 12.88 -7.32
N CYS A 59 10.96 11.57 -7.07
CA CYS A 59 10.46 11.05 -5.80
C CYS A 59 11.59 10.92 -4.78
N ALA A 60 11.29 11.28 -3.53
CA ALA A 60 12.21 11.11 -2.42
C ALA A 60 12.48 9.63 -2.14
N SER A 61 13.66 9.33 -1.58
CA SER A 61 14.00 7.98 -1.13
C SER A 61 12.91 7.40 -0.21
N GLY A 62 12.59 6.12 -0.42
CA GLY A 62 11.49 5.47 0.31
C GLY A 62 10.10 5.76 -0.26
N HIS A 63 10.00 6.34 -1.45
CA HIS A 63 8.75 6.48 -2.20
C HIS A 63 8.83 5.75 -3.55
N TYR A 64 7.67 5.39 -4.11
CA TYR A 64 7.57 4.79 -5.44
C TYR A 64 7.92 5.81 -6.54
N PRO A 65 8.77 5.46 -7.53
CA PRO A 65 9.26 6.41 -8.53
C PRO A 65 8.19 6.96 -9.49
N THR A 66 7.05 6.29 -9.61
CA THR A 66 5.97 6.66 -10.54
C THR A 66 4.92 7.56 -9.90
N GLU A 67 4.66 7.40 -8.61
CA GLU A 67 3.54 8.08 -7.91
C GLU A 67 3.99 8.87 -6.69
N CYS A 68 5.29 8.85 -6.37
CA CYS A 68 5.88 9.44 -5.16
C CYS A 68 5.11 9.11 -3.87
N LYS A 69 4.43 7.95 -3.83
CA LYS A 69 3.77 7.42 -2.64
C LYS A 69 4.77 6.72 -1.73
N LEU A 70 4.56 6.77 -0.42
CA LEU A 70 5.43 6.14 0.55
C LEU A 70 5.48 4.62 0.32
N CYS A 71 6.68 4.05 0.32
CA CYS A 71 6.87 2.60 0.28
C CYS A 71 6.21 1.94 1.50
N GLY A 72 5.48 0.85 1.27
CA GLY A 72 4.87 0.08 2.35
C GLY A 72 5.89 -0.46 3.34
N ASN A 73 5.50 -0.54 4.62
CA ASN A 73 6.36 -1.11 5.65
C ASN A 73 6.55 -2.62 5.43
N LYS A 74 7.79 -3.03 5.17
CA LYS A 74 8.17 -4.43 4.93
C LYS A 74 7.78 -5.37 6.08
N ILE A 75 7.83 -4.89 7.32
CA ILE A 75 7.45 -5.67 8.50
C ILE A 75 5.95 -5.94 8.49
N VAL A 76 5.15 -4.91 8.23
CA VAL A 76 3.68 -5.05 8.13
C VAL A 76 3.31 -6.00 7.00
N ALA A 77 3.97 -5.88 5.84
CA ALA A 77 3.77 -6.80 4.72
C ALA A 77 4.12 -8.26 5.10
N ALA A 78 5.24 -8.48 5.79
CA ALA A 78 5.66 -9.81 6.24
C ALA A 78 4.68 -10.41 7.27
N LEU A 79 4.18 -9.61 8.22
CA LEU A 79 3.16 -10.05 9.18
C LEU A 79 1.89 -10.51 8.48
N TRP A 80 1.42 -9.77 7.47
CA TRP A 80 0.28 -10.18 6.66
C TRP A 80 0.53 -11.50 5.92
N GLN A 81 1.72 -11.69 5.34
CA GLN A 81 2.07 -12.95 4.69
C GLN A 81 2.08 -14.13 5.67
N ILE A 82 2.59 -13.94 6.89
CA ILE A 82 2.59 -14.98 7.93
C ILE A 82 1.16 -15.33 8.34
N ILE A 83 0.27 -14.34 8.52
CA ILE A 83 -1.14 -14.58 8.88
C ILE A 83 -1.85 -15.38 7.78
N ILE A 84 -1.66 -15.02 6.52
CA ILE A 84 -2.28 -15.73 5.38
C ILE A 84 -1.77 -17.18 5.31
N LEU A 85 -0.46 -17.39 5.44
CA LEU A 85 0.10 -18.75 5.43
C LEU A 85 -0.35 -19.56 6.65
N GLY A 86 -0.42 -18.94 7.83
CA GLY A 86 -0.88 -19.58 9.06
C GLY A 86 -2.36 -20.00 8.99
N THR A 87 -3.22 -19.12 8.49
CA THR A 87 -4.65 -19.44 8.28
C THR A 87 -4.83 -20.56 7.25
N TYR A 88 -4.10 -20.52 6.14
CA TYR A 88 -4.10 -21.59 5.15
C TYR A 88 -3.66 -22.94 5.74
N PHE A 89 -2.58 -22.94 6.53
CA PHE A 89 -2.08 -24.15 7.20
C PHE A 89 -3.10 -24.71 8.21
N MET A 90 -3.75 -23.85 8.99
CA MET A 90 -4.79 -24.27 9.94
C MET A 90 -6.02 -24.88 9.25
N LEU A 91 -6.41 -24.37 8.07
CA LEU A 91 -7.48 -24.97 7.27
C LEU A 91 -7.12 -26.38 6.81
N ILE A 92 -5.88 -26.61 6.37
CA ILE A 92 -5.40 -27.95 5.97
C ILE A 92 -5.46 -28.90 7.16
N LEU A 93 -4.92 -28.50 8.32
CA LEU A 93 -4.94 -29.35 9.52
C LEU A 93 -6.36 -29.64 10.03
N GLY A 94 -7.29 -28.68 9.92
CA GLY A 94 -8.69 -28.88 10.29
C GLY A 94 -9.36 -29.98 9.45
N THR A 95 -9.08 -30.02 8.14
CA THR A 95 -9.63 -31.08 7.26
C THR A 95 -9.06 -32.47 7.57
N THR A 96 -7.78 -32.58 7.95
CA THR A 96 -7.17 -33.88 8.26
C THR A 96 -7.59 -34.43 9.62
N GLN A 97 -7.78 -33.58 10.64
CA GLN A 97 -8.38 -34.01 11.91
C GLN A 97 -9.85 -34.42 11.74
N GLY A 98 -10.61 -33.72 10.89
CA GLY A 98 -11.96 -34.14 10.50
C GLY A 98 -11.98 -35.55 9.88
N ALA A 99 -11.01 -35.87 9.03
CA ALA A 99 -10.87 -37.21 8.44
C ALA A 99 -10.50 -38.29 9.49
N LEU A 100 -9.62 -37.97 10.45
CA LEU A 100 -9.24 -38.90 11.54
C LEU A 100 -10.38 -39.14 12.54
N LEU A 101 -11.18 -38.11 12.87
CA LEU A 101 -12.35 -38.27 13.73
C LEU A 101 -13.48 -39.04 13.05
N GLN A 102 -13.69 -38.86 11.74
CA GLN A 102 -14.62 -39.68 10.95
C GLN A 102 -14.19 -41.16 10.94
N ASN A 103 -12.89 -41.43 10.81
CA ASN A 103 -12.36 -42.79 10.89
C ASN A 103 -12.57 -43.42 12.29
N ALA A 104 -12.46 -42.63 13.36
CA ALA A 104 -12.72 -43.09 14.73
C ALA A 104 -14.22 -43.36 15.02
N ASP A 105 -15.13 -42.59 14.43
CA ASP A 105 -16.58 -42.82 14.57
C ASP A 105 -17.04 -44.07 13.79
N THR A 106 -16.38 -44.35 12.66
CA THR A 106 -16.60 -45.58 11.88
C THR A 106 -16.16 -46.86 12.64
N GLN A 107 -15.40 -46.73 13.73
CA GLN A 107 -14.96 -47.85 14.57
C GLN A 107 -15.98 -48.22 15.69
N LYS A 108 -17.12 -47.53 15.83
CA LYS A 108 -18.14 -47.88 16.82
C LYS A 108 -19.19 -48.85 16.25
N ASN A 109 -19.04 -50.13 16.66
CA ASN A 109 -19.96 -51.27 16.57
C ASN A 109 -20.24 -51.89 15.17
N PRO A 110 -19.62 -53.05 14.83
CA PRO A 110 -19.93 -53.81 13.61
C PRO A 110 -21.38 -54.33 13.58
N LEU A 111 -22.07 -54.33 14.72
CA LEU A 111 -23.47 -54.74 14.83
C LEU A 111 -24.45 -53.80 14.10
N SER A 112 -24.12 -52.51 13.97
CA SER A 112 -25.04 -51.56 13.29
C SER A 112 -25.00 -51.69 11.77
N LEU A 113 -23.88 -52.17 11.22
CA LEU A 113 -23.70 -52.36 9.77
C LEU A 113 -24.49 -53.58 9.29
N SER A 114 -24.41 -54.69 10.01
CA SER A 114 -25.14 -55.93 9.69
C SER A 114 -26.66 -55.75 9.86
N VAL A 115 -27.11 -55.03 10.89
CA VAL A 115 -28.54 -54.73 11.09
C VAL A 115 -29.11 -53.83 10.00
N LYS A 116 -28.34 -52.83 9.53
CA LYS A 116 -28.74 -51.98 8.39
C LYS A 116 -28.87 -52.76 7.08
N MET A 117 -27.98 -53.72 6.82
CA MET A 117 -28.12 -54.59 5.63
C MET A 117 -29.37 -55.47 5.71
N VAL A 118 -29.66 -56.07 6.88
CA VAL A 118 -30.82 -56.95 7.06
C VAL A 118 -32.15 -56.18 6.96
N LEU A 119 -32.24 -54.99 7.54
CA LEU A 119 -33.46 -54.17 7.47
C LEU A 119 -33.75 -53.67 6.05
N THR A 120 -32.71 -53.35 5.27
CA THR A 120 -32.86 -52.94 3.86
C THR A 120 -33.31 -54.11 2.97
N TYR A 121 -33.04 -55.35 3.38
CA TYR A 121 -33.47 -56.54 2.66
C TYR A 121 -34.91 -57.00 3.03
N LEU A 122 -35.48 -56.48 4.11
CA LEU A 122 -36.82 -56.84 4.60
C LEU A 122 -37.91 -55.81 4.24
N GLN A 123 -37.57 -54.70 3.59
CA GLN A 123 -38.52 -53.76 2.96
C GLN A 123 -38.59 -54.00 1.45
#